data_AF-A0A1F6TJQ2-F1
#
_entry.id   AF-A0A1F6TJQ2-F1
#
_cell.length_a   1.000
_cell.length_b   1.000
_cell.length_c   1.000
_cell.angle_alpha   90.00
_cell.angle_beta   90.00
_cell.angle_gamma   90.00
#
_symmetry.space_group_name_H-M   'P 1'
#
loop_
_entity.id
_entity.type
_entity.pdbx_description
1 polymer ?
#
loop_
_entity_poly.entity_id
_entity_poly.type
_entity_poly.pdbx_seq_one_letter_code
_entity_poly.pdbx_strand_id
1 'polypeptide(L)'
;MVSVAASVSAQDDQDTHPSVKLASITCNECANPAEDVADAEYGTDDFTFSVRADRTGQNREGRVYTVTYSATDAAGNIGYGFATIIIPHDQRR
;
A
#
# COMPACT_ATOMS: atom_id res chain seq x y z
N MET A 1 10.18 -9.78 6.59
CA MET A 1 9.36 -9.03 5.63
C MET A 1 8.41 -9.99 4.94
N VAL A 2 7.21 -9.53 4.57
CA VAL A 2 6.22 -10.27 3.78
C VAL A 2 5.98 -9.49 2.50
N SER A 3 6.16 -10.16 1.37
CA SER A 3 5.91 -9.58 0.04
C SER A 3 4.41 -9.48 -0.22
N VAL A 4 4.01 -8.34 -0.76
CA VAL A 4 2.64 -8.01 -1.11
C VAL A 4 2.61 -7.68 -2.59
N ALA A 5 1.66 -8.29 -3.30
CA ALA A 5 1.34 -7.94 -4.68
C ALA A 5 -0.04 -7.29 -4.70
N ALA A 6 -0.09 -5.98 -4.98
CA ALA A 6 -1.33 -5.23 -5.09
C ALA A 6 -1.92 -5.37 -6.50
N SER A 7 -3.20 -5.69 -6.60
CA SER A 7 -3.95 -5.59 -7.84
C SER A 7 -4.66 -4.25 -7.90
N VAL A 8 -4.23 -3.34 -8.77
CA VAL A 8 -4.82 -2.01 -8.93
C VAL A 8 -5.40 -1.88 -10.33
N SER A 9 -6.65 -1.43 -10.41
CA SER A 9 -7.32 -1.11 -11.67
C SER A 9 -7.90 0.30 -11.59
N ALA A 10 -7.58 1.13 -12.58
CA ALA A 10 -8.21 2.42 -12.79
C ALA A 10 -8.97 2.40 -14.11
N GLN A 11 -10.15 3.00 -14.14
CA GLN A 11 -11.00 3.13 -15.32
C GLN A 11 -11.33 4.60 -15.51
N ASP A 12 -11.26 5.06 -16.75
CA ASP A 12 -11.66 6.40 -17.16
C ASP A 12 -12.55 6.28 -18.40
N ASP A 13 -13.46 7.23 -18.60
CA ASP A 13 -14.42 7.20 -19.72
C ASP A 13 -13.82 7.71 -21.04
N GLN A 14 -12.68 8.41 -20.99
CA GLN A 14 -11.95 8.95 -22.14
C GLN A 14 -10.59 8.26 -22.34
N ASP A 15 -9.94 7.83 -21.26
CA ASP A 15 -8.63 7.18 -21.26
C ASP A 15 -8.74 5.68 -20.96
N THR A 16 -8.19 4.86 -21.85
CA THR A 16 -8.19 3.41 -21.69
C THR A 16 -7.06 2.91 -20.79
N HIS A 17 -6.07 3.76 -20.48
CA HIS A 17 -4.89 3.41 -19.69
C HIS A 17 -4.42 4.56 -18.77
N PRO A 18 -5.21 4.95 -17.76
CA PRO A 18 -4.78 5.92 -16.75
C PRO A 18 -3.49 5.47 -16.05
N SER A 19 -2.55 6.40 -15.84
CA SER A 19 -1.27 6.12 -15.20
C SER A 19 -1.45 5.96 -13.69
N VAL A 20 -1.27 4.74 -13.19
CA VAL A 20 -1.36 4.43 -11.76
C VAL A 20 0.02 4.46 -11.12
N LYS A 21 0.13 5.11 -9.97
CA LYS A 21 1.37 5.27 -9.20
C LYS A 21 1.16 5.01 -7.73
N LEU A 22 2.14 4.38 -7.07
CA LEU A 22 2.17 4.21 -5.62
C LEU A 22 2.37 5.58 -4.96
N ALA A 23 1.36 6.09 -4.27
CA ALA A 23 1.41 7.40 -3.66
C ALA A 23 2.02 7.37 -2.25
N SER A 24 1.57 6.42 -1.42
CA SER A 24 2.08 6.29 -0.05
C SER A 24 1.78 4.92 0.55
N ILE A 25 2.61 4.50 1.51
CA ILE A 25 2.33 3.38 2.40
C ILE A 25 2.51 3.91 3.82
N THR A 26 1.45 3.83 4.62
CA THR A 26 1.46 4.22 6.02
C THR A 26 1.11 3.02 6.88
N CYS A 27 1.51 3.00 8.15
CA CYS A 27 1.00 1.98 9.06
C CYS A 27 0.75 2.53 10.46
N ASN A 28 -0.22 1.93 11.14
CA ASN A 28 -0.73 2.39 12.44
C ASN A 28 0.30 2.31 13.58
N GLU A 29 1.26 1.38 13.49
CA GLU A 29 2.27 1.12 14.52
C GLU A 29 3.72 1.24 14.03
N CYS A 30 3.92 1.81 12.86
CA CYS A 30 5.24 1.89 12.25
C CYS A 30 6.07 2.95 12.99
N ALA A 31 7.08 2.51 13.73
CA ALA A 31 8.04 3.42 14.37
C ALA A 31 8.97 4.04 13.34
N ASN A 32 9.27 3.30 12.25
CA ASN A 32 10.10 3.78 11.16
C ASN A 32 9.66 3.16 9.82
N PRO A 33 9.04 3.95 8.92
CA PRO A 33 8.61 3.46 7.61
C PRO A 33 9.70 2.75 6.80
N ALA A 34 10.97 3.18 6.92
CA ALA A 34 12.09 2.56 6.20
C ALA A 34 12.47 1.16 6.71
N GLU A 35 12.10 0.83 7.96
CA GLU A 35 12.28 -0.51 8.52
C GLU A 35 11.02 -1.37 8.40
N ASP A 36 9.87 -0.74 8.19
CA ASP A 36 8.57 -1.40 8.14
C ASP A 36 8.09 -1.67 6.71
N VAL A 37 8.61 -0.95 5.73
CA VAL A 37 8.33 -1.10 4.30
C VAL A 37 9.65 -1.21 3.55
N ALA A 38 9.78 -2.22 2.70
CA ALA A 38 10.92 -2.47 1.85
C ALA A 38 10.48 -2.65 0.40
N ASP A 39 11.41 -2.39 -0.53
CA ASP A 39 11.22 -2.55 -1.97
C ASP A 39 10.04 -1.73 -2.54
N ALA A 40 9.64 -0.65 -1.86
CA ALA A 40 8.57 0.23 -2.32
C ALA A 40 9.13 1.47 -3.03
N GLU A 41 8.72 1.70 -4.27
CA GLU A 41 9.13 2.87 -5.06
C GLU A 41 7.96 3.86 -5.24
N TYR A 42 7.92 4.87 -4.37
CA TYR A 42 6.87 5.90 -4.41
C TYR A 42 6.94 6.76 -5.68
N GLY A 43 5.78 7.06 -6.26
CA GLY A 43 5.65 7.86 -7.48
C GLY A 43 5.80 7.05 -8.78
N THR A 44 5.95 5.73 -8.69
CA THR A 44 6.08 4.81 -9.83
C THR A 44 4.94 3.80 -9.87
N ASP A 45 4.83 3.03 -10.94
CA ASP A 45 3.89 1.92 -11.14
C ASP A 45 4.30 0.66 -10.34
N ASP A 46 4.70 0.87 -9.08
CA ASP A 46 5.10 -0.19 -8.18
C ASP A 46 3.88 -0.83 -7.52
N PHE A 47 3.67 -2.11 -7.83
CA PHE A 47 2.61 -2.96 -7.29
C PHE A 47 3.15 -4.06 -6.39
N THR A 48 4.47 -4.13 -6.20
CA THR A 48 5.15 -5.21 -5.50
C THR A 48 6.10 -4.65 -4.46
N PHE A 49 5.66 -4.62 -3.22
CA PHE A 49 6.44 -4.12 -2.10
C PHE A 49 6.38 -5.12 -0.94
N SER A 50 7.27 -4.94 0.02
CA SER A 50 7.37 -5.80 1.20
C SER A 50 7.01 -5.02 2.46
N VAL A 51 6.17 -5.60 3.32
CA VAL A 51 5.82 -5.02 4.62
C VAL A 51 6.32 -5.88 5.77
N ARG A 52 6.65 -5.27 6.89
CA ARG A 52 7.14 -5.97 8.07
C ARG A 52 6.00 -6.67 8.81
N ALA A 53 5.96 -7.98 8.70
CA ALA A 53 5.07 -8.84 9.49
C ALA A 53 5.54 -9.10 10.93
N ASP A 54 6.54 -8.35 11.41
CA ASP A 54 7.07 -8.54 12.75
C ASP A 54 6.06 -8.13 13.81
N ARG A 55 5.96 -8.94 14.85
CA ARG A 55 4.90 -8.91 15.88
C ARG A 55 5.37 -8.20 17.16
N THR A 56 6.42 -7.39 17.07
CA THR A 56 7.04 -6.71 18.23
C THR A 56 6.24 -5.51 18.74
N GLY A 57 5.19 -5.09 18.02
CA GLY A 57 4.27 -4.05 18.48
C GLY A 57 3.50 -4.48 19.71
N GLN A 58 3.25 -3.55 20.64
CA GLN A 58 2.46 -3.85 21.85
C GLN A 58 0.95 -3.80 21.60
N ASN A 59 0.49 -3.36 20.42
CA ASN A 59 -0.93 -3.36 20.10
C ASN A 59 -1.42 -4.78 19.77
N ARG A 60 -2.47 -5.17 20.48
CA ARG A 60 -3.15 -6.46 20.32
C ARG A 60 -4.01 -6.51 19.05
N GLU A 61 -4.33 -5.37 18.45
CA GLU A 61 -5.08 -5.29 17.19
C GLU A 61 -4.22 -5.69 15.98
N GLY A 62 -2.89 -5.67 16.13
CA GLY A 62 -1.94 -5.96 15.06
C GLY A 62 -1.62 -4.74 14.19
N ARG A 63 -0.76 -4.98 13.20
CA ARG A 63 -0.30 -3.94 12.29
C ARG A 63 -1.23 -3.82 11.10
N VAL A 64 -1.62 -2.58 10.80
CA VAL A 64 -2.43 -2.24 9.64
C VAL A 64 -1.62 -1.30 8.77
N TYR A 65 -1.32 -1.73 7.56
CA TYR A 65 -0.72 -0.89 6.53
C TYR A 65 -1.81 -0.34 5.62
N THR A 66 -1.84 0.97 5.41
CA THR A 66 -2.71 1.64 4.45
C THR A 66 -1.87 2.06 3.26
N VAL A 67 -2.15 1.45 2.11
CA VAL A 67 -1.49 1.69 0.84
C VAL A 67 -2.39 2.60 0.02
N THR A 68 -1.83 3.68 -0.53
CA THR A 68 -2.56 4.63 -1.37
C THR A 68 -1.94 4.64 -2.75
N TYR A 69 -2.78 4.51 -3.77
CA TYR A 69 -2.45 4.67 -5.18
C TYR A 69 -3.12 5.93 -5.73
N SER A 70 -2.42 6.62 -6.62
CA SER A 70 -2.97 7.71 -7.42
C SER A 70 -3.05 7.28 -8.88
N ALA A 71 -4.17 7.53 -9.53
CA ALA A 71 -4.34 7.35 -10.97
C ALA A 71 -4.45 8.73 -11.62
N THR A 72 -3.70 8.97 -12.71
CA THR A 72 -3.75 10.21 -13.49
C THR A 72 -4.20 9.90 -14.91
N ASP A 73 -5.25 10.56 -15.37
CA ASP A 73 -5.72 10.43 -16.75
C ASP A 73 -4.90 11.31 -17.73
N ALA A 74 -5.12 11.12 -19.03
CA ALA A 74 -4.50 11.94 -20.07
C ALA A 74 -4.84 13.45 -20.01
N ALA A 75 -5.95 13.82 -19.35
CA ALA A 75 -6.35 15.22 -19.14
C ALA A 75 -5.69 15.85 -17.90
N GLY A 76 -4.98 15.07 -17.09
CA GLY A 76 -4.33 15.50 -15.86
C GLY A 76 -5.22 15.44 -14.62
N ASN A 77 -6.42 14.86 -14.69
CA ASN A 77 -7.23 14.61 -13.50
C ASN A 77 -6.61 13.47 -12.68
N ILE A 78 -6.64 13.63 -11.35
CA ILE A 78 -6.03 12.67 -10.42
C ILE A 78 -7.11 12.07 -9.53
N GLY A 79 -7.25 10.75 -9.59
CA GLY A 79 -8.04 9.94 -8.66
C GLY A 79 -7.15 9.24 -7.63
N TYR A 80 -7.71 8.93 -6.46
CA TYR A 80 -7.00 8.21 -5.40
C TYR A 80 -7.76 6.95 -4.99
N GLY A 81 -7.04 5.86 -4.79
CA GLY A 81 -7.56 4.60 -4.24
C GLY A 81 -6.70 4.14 -3.07
N PHE A 82 -7.29 3.46 -2.09
CA PHE A 82 -6.56 2.94 -0.95
C PHE A 82 -6.92 1.48 -0.67
N ALA A 83 -5.95 0.74 -0.13
CA ALA A 83 -6.09 -0.64 0.31
C ALA A 83 -5.47 -0.80 1.70
N THR A 84 -6.04 -1.69 2.51
CA THR A 84 -5.52 -2.00 3.85
C THR A 84 -4.99 -3.41 3.92
N ILE A 85 -3.81 -3.57 4.50
CA ILE A 85 -3.16 -4.85 4.76
C ILE A 85 -3.15 -5.05 6.27
N ILE A 86 -3.84 -6.07 6.75
CA ILE A 86 -3.97 -6.35 8.18
C ILE A 86 -3.08 -7.54 8.51
N ILE A 87 -2.14 -7.34 9.43
CA ILE A 87 -1.27 -8.38 9.98
C ILE A 87 -1.75 -8.66 11.42
N PRO A 88 -2.59 -9.69 11.62
CA PRO A 88 -3.20 -9.95 12.93
C PRO A 88 -2.14 -10.36 13.96
N HIS A 89 -2.24 -9.77 15.16
CA HIS A 89 -1.33 -10.04 16.26
C HIS A 89 -1.45 -11.50 16.76
N ASP A 90 -2.68 -12.04 16.83
CA ASP A 90 -2.95 -13.39 17.35
C ASP A 90 -3.82 -14.22 16.38
N GLN A 91 -3.38 -15.44 16.09
CA GLN A 91 -4.16 -16.45 15.35
C GLN A 91 -4.24 -17.76 16.15
N ARG A 92 -4.06 -17.71 17.48
CA ARG A 92 -4.27 -18.90 18.30
C ARG A 92 -5.70 -19.41 18.10
N ARG A 93 -5.79 -20.63 17.57
CA ARG A 93 -7.00 -21.44 17.50
C ARG A 93 -6.97 -22.46 18.63
#